data_AF-A0A2V9CAC0-F1
#
_entry.id   AF-A0A2V9CAC0-F1
#
_cell.length_a   1.000
_cell.length_b   1.000
_cell.length_c   1.000
_cell.angle_alpha   90.00
_cell.angle_beta   90.00
_cell.angle_gamma   90.00
#
_symmetry.space_group_name_H-M   'P 1'
#
loop_
_entity.id
_entity.type
_entity.pdbx_description
1 polymer ?
#
loop_
_entity_poly.entity_id
_entity_poly.type
_entity_poly.pdbx_seq_one_letter_code
_entity_poly.pdbx_strand_id
1 'polypeptide(L)' 'VGNEGAGLPAEVVRSADALVRIPLAAGVNSLNAAVAASVLLYEAARQRRERV' A
#
# COMPACT_ATOMS: atom_id res chain seq x y z
N VAL A 1 4.58 -4.49 0.95
CA VAL A 1 3.28 -5.05 0.48
C VAL A 1 3.21 -6.48 0.97
N GLY A 2 2.09 -6.87 1.58
CA GLY A 2 1.93 -8.20 2.19
C GLY A 2 1.55 -9.27 1.19
N ASN A 3 1.59 -10.52 1.64
CA ASN A 3 1.06 -11.67 0.91
C ASN A 3 -0.47 -11.55 0.76
N GLU A 4 -1.03 -12.05 -0.34
CA GLU A 4 -2.45 -11.94 -0.67
C GLU A 4 -3.38 -12.61 0.36
N GLY A 5 -2.94 -13.69 0.99
CA GLY A 5 -3.72 -14.41 2.00
C GLY A 5 -3.36 -14.01 3.43
N ALA A 6 -2.07 -14.03 3.75
CA ALA A 6 -1.59 -13.81 5.11
C ALA A 6 -1.35 -12.33 5.47
N GLY A 7 -1.39 -11.42 4.49
CA GLY A 7 -1.09 -10.00 4.72
C GLY A 7 0.37 -9.75 5.08
N LEU A 8 0.61 -8.72 5.89
CA LEU A 8 1.94 -8.39 6.41
C LEU A 8 2.20 -9.14 7.73
N PRO A 9 3.37 -9.77 7.90
CA PRO A 9 3.77 -10.35 9.18
C PRO A 9 3.78 -9.27 10.28
N ALA A 10 3.36 -9.65 11.49
CA ALA A 10 3.22 -8.70 12.59
C ALA A 10 4.55 -8.02 12.98
N GLU A 11 5.67 -8.71 12.84
CA GLU A 11 7.01 -8.12 13.04
C GLU A 11 7.35 -7.02 12.03
N VAL A 12 6.97 -7.20 10.76
CA VAL A 12 7.17 -6.22 9.69
C VAL A 12 6.31 -4.98 9.94
N VAL A 13 5.07 -5.19 10.41
CA VAL A 13 4.18 -4.08 10.80
C VAL A 13 4.77 -3.29 11.98
N ARG A 14 5.32 -3.98 12.98
CA ARG A 14 5.95 -3.34 14.15
C ARG A 14 7.25 -2.60 13.81
N SER A 15 8.00 -3.06 12.83
CA SER A 15 9.25 -2.41 12.42
C SER A 15 9.05 -1.27 11.41
N ALA A 16 7.83 -1.06 10.91
CA ALA A 16 7.55 -0.01 9.94
C ALA A 16 7.38 1.35 10.64
N ASP A 17 8.04 2.38 10.09
CA ASP A 17 7.88 3.76 10.58
C ASP A 17 6.45 4.30 10.36
N ALA A 18 5.79 3.81 9.31
CA ALA A 18 4.43 4.20 8.97
C ALA A 18 3.69 3.08 8.24
N LEU A 19 2.36 3.10 8.38
CA LEU A 19 1.44 2.27 7.62
C LEU A 19 0.55 3.16 6.76
N VAL A 20 0.43 2.82 5.48
CA VAL A 20 -0.37 3.56 4.50
C VAL A 20 -1.47 2.65 3.98
N ARG A 21 -2.67 3.20 3.82
CA ARG A 21 -3.85 2.50 3.29
C ARG A 21 -4.37 3.20 2.05
N ILE A 22 -4.64 2.42 1.00
CA ILE A 22 -5.41 2.88 -0.16
C ILE A 22 -6.90 2.86 0.23
N PRO A 23 -7.63 3.99 0.14
CA PRO A 23 -9.07 4.00 0.36
C PRO A 23 -9.77 3.10 -0.66
N LEU A 24 -10.68 2.25 -0.19
CA LEU A 24 -11.45 1.34 -1.04
C LEU A 24 -12.93 1.72 -0.99
N ALA A 25 -13.63 1.45 -2.09
CA ALA A 25 -15.08 1.61 -2.15
C ALA A 25 -15.79 0.63 -1.20
N ALA A 26 -17.03 0.96 -0.82
CA ALA A 26 -17.85 0.09 0.01
C ALA A 26 -18.01 -1.30 -0.64
N GLY A 27 -17.92 -2.37 0.16
CA GLY A 27 -18.01 -3.75 -0.31
C GLY A 27 -16.73 -4.33 -0.91
N VAL A 28 -15.65 -3.55 -1.05
CA VAL A 28 -14.35 -4.05 -1.52
C VAL A 28 -13.43 -4.31 -0.32
N ASN A 29 -13.06 -5.59 -0.13
CA ASN A 29 -12.24 -6.00 1.01
C ASN A 29 -10.75 -5.69 0.83
N SER A 30 -10.21 -5.90 -0.38
CA SER A 30 -8.79 -5.71 -0.67
C SER A 30 -8.54 -5.49 -2.16
N LEU A 31 -7.33 -5.06 -2.48
CA LEU A 31 -6.78 -5.09 -3.83
C LEU A 31 -5.79 -6.25 -3.93
N ASN A 32 -5.55 -6.71 -5.16
CA ASN A 32 -4.39 -7.53 -5.46
C ASN A 32 -3.10 -6.82 -5.01
N ALA A 33 -2.13 -7.59 -4.48
CA ALA A 33 -0.89 -7.05 -3.92
C ALA A 33 -0.08 -6.23 -4.94
N ALA A 34 0.06 -6.72 -6.17
CA ALA A 34 0.79 -6.01 -7.23
C ALA A 34 0.07 -4.72 -7.66
N VAL A 35 -1.26 -4.72 -7.70
CA VAL A 35 -2.06 -3.52 -7.99
C VAL A 35 -1.91 -2.48 -6.87
N ALA A 36 -1.99 -2.90 -5.60
CA ALA A 36 -1.78 -2.01 -4.46
C ALA A 36 -0.37 -1.40 -4.47
N ALA A 37 0.65 -2.21 -4.80
CA ALA A 37 2.03 -1.73 -4.95
C ALA A 37 2.15 -0.67 -6.07
N SER A 38 1.54 -0.95 -7.22
CA SER A 38 1.58 -0.07 -8.39
C SER A 38 0.94 1.29 -8.11
N VAL A 39 -0.22 1.30 -7.45
CA VAL A 39 -0.91 2.55 -7.05
C VAL A 39 -0.05 3.36 -6.08
N LEU A 40 0.53 2.73 -5.06
CA LEU A 40 1.41 3.41 -4.10
C LEU A 40 2.65 4.01 -4.77
N LEU A 41 3.31 3.25 -5.66
CA LEU A 41 4.50 3.71 -6.36
C LEU A 41 4.17 4.86 -7.33
N TYR A 42 3.03 4.78 -8.03
CA TYR A 42 2.54 5.86 -8.87
C TYR A 42 2.34 7.15 -8.07
N GLU A 43 1.66 7.06 -6.93
CA GLU A 43 1.37 8.23 -6.09
C GLU A 43 2.66 8.85 -5.53
N ALA A 44 3.60 8.01 -5.06
CA ALA A 44 4.91 8.50 -4.64
C ALA A 44 5.66 9.20 -5.78
N ALA A 45 5.61 8.66 -7.01
CA ALA A 45 6.22 9.29 -8.17
C ALA A 45 5.52 10.61 -8.56
N ARG A 46 4.18 10.67 -8.47
CA ARG A 46 3.40 11.90 -8.72
C ARG A 46 3.80 13.01 -7.75
N GLN A 47 3.80 12.72 -6.45
CA GLN A 47 4.20 13.67 -5.42
C GLN A 47 5.65 14.14 -5.58
N ARG A 48 6.57 13.25 -5.98
CA ARG A 48 7.97 13.64 -6.24
C ARG A 48 8.12 14.57 -7.43
N ARG A 49 7.34 14.39 -8.49
CA ARG A 49 7.33 15.29 -9.66
C ARG A 49 6.80 16.68 -9.33
N GLU A 50 5.85 16.78 -8.40
CA GLU A 50 5.24 18.05 -7.97
C GLU A 50 6.12 18.84 -6.96
N ARG A 51 7.20 18.23 -6.45
CA ARG A 51 8.15 18.87 -5.53
C ARG A 51 9.35 19.53 -6.23
N VAL A 52 9.45 19.40 -7.55
CA VAL A 52 10.45 20.05 -8.41
C VAL A 52 9.81 21.25 -9.07
#